data_AF-A0AAE1CWH2-F1
#
_entry.id   AF-A0AAE1CWH2-F1
#
_cell.length_a   1.000
_cell.length_b   1.000
_cell.length_c   1.000
_cell.angle_alpha   90.00
_cell.angle_beta   90.00
_cell.angle_gamma   90.00
#
_symmetry.space_group_name_H-M   'P 1'
#
loop_
_entity.id
_entity.type
_entity.pdbx_description
1 polymer ?
#
loop_
_entity_poly.entity_id
_entity_poly.type
_entity_poly.pdbx_seq_one_letter_code
_entity_poly.pdbx_strand_id
1 'polypeptide(L)' 'MKIPFNARELEDALKALKDKKSPGPDKITNEMLKHMGPKAKSKLIGLYNNSWKEGIVPKKWREAVMVPIYKKGKER' A
#
# COMPACT_ATOMS: atom_id res chain seq x y z
N MET A 1 -10.54 -22.55 -2.74
CA MET A 1 -9.33 -22.30 -3.55
C MET A 1 -8.92 -20.84 -3.34
N LYS A 2 -7.69 -20.54 -2.90
CA LYS A 2 -7.24 -19.15 -2.77
C LYS A 2 -6.81 -18.67 -4.16
N ILE A 3 -7.68 -17.97 -4.87
CA ILE A 3 -7.38 -17.42 -6.20
C ILE A 3 -6.32 -16.31 -6.02
N PRO A 4 -5.18 -16.37 -6.72
CA PRO A 4 -4.16 -15.33 -6.65
C PRO A 4 -4.61 -14.06 -7.38
N PHE A 5 -4.16 -12.92 -6.90
CA PHE A 5 -4.31 -11.65 -7.59
C PHE A 5 -3.57 -11.68 -8.93
N ASN A 6 -4.16 -11.05 -9.95
CA ASN A 6 -3.58 -10.91 -11.28
C ASN A 6 -3.11 -9.47 -11.56
N ALA A 7 -2.35 -9.30 -12.65
CA ALA A 7 -1.75 -8.02 -12.99
C ALA A 7 -2.78 -6.90 -13.21
N ARG A 8 -3.97 -7.24 -13.73
CA ARG A 8 -5.04 -6.26 -13.97
C ARG A 8 -5.60 -5.72 -12.65
N GLU A 9 -5.84 -6.60 -11.67
CA GLU A 9 -6.27 -6.19 -10.33
C GLU A 9 -5.25 -5.28 -9.67
N LEU A 10 -3.95 -5.58 -9.81
CA LEU A 10 -2.89 -4.70 -9.31
C LEU A 10 -2.94 -3.31 -9.98
N GLU A 11 -3.03 -3.26 -11.31
CA GLU A 11 -3.07 -1.99 -12.04
C GLU A 11 -4.29 -1.14 -11.67
N ASP A 12 -5.46 -1.78 -11.55
CA ASP A 12 -6.69 -1.08 -11.18
C ASP A 12 -6.60 -0.56 -9.73
N ALA A 13 -6.02 -1.33 -8.81
CA ALA A 13 -5.75 -0.88 -7.44
C ALA A 13 -4.75 0.29 -7.38
N LEU A 14 -3.66 0.24 -8.16
CA LEU A 14 -2.67 1.31 -8.23
C LEU A 14 -3.28 2.62 -8.76
N LYS A 15 -4.14 2.53 -9.79
CA LYS A 15 -4.86 3.69 -10.34
C LYS A 15 -5.82 4.31 -9.35
N ALA A 16 -6.46 3.48 -8.51
CA ALA A 16 -7.42 3.94 -7.50
C ALA A 16 -6.76 4.65 -6.29
N LEU A 17 -5.44 4.55 -6.10
CA LEU A 17 -4.74 5.24 -5.02
C LEU A 17 -4.93 6.76 -5.11
N LYS A 18 -5.17 7.43 -3.99
CA LYS A 18 -5.25 8.90 -3.93
C LYS A 18 -3.85 9.49 -3.78
N ASP A 19 -3.57 10.57 -4.50
CA ASP A 19 -2.29 11.29 -4.39
C ASP A 19 -2.21 12.11 -3.09
N LYS A 20 -1.00 12.53 -2.75
CA LYS A 20 -0.66 13.40 -1.62
C LYS A 20 -1.14 12.85 -0.27
N LYS A 21 -1.17 11.51 -0.16
CA LYS A 21 -1.39 10.83 1.12
C LYS A 21 -0.07 10.65 1.86
N SER A 22 -0.13 10.76 3.18
CA SER A 22 1.03 10.54 4.03
C SER A 22 1.51 9.09 3.86
N PRO A 23 2.82 8.87 3.60
CA PRO A 23 3.36 7.52 3.54
C PRO A 23 3.39 6.88 4.93
N GLY A 24 3.53 5.56 4.95
CA GLY A 24 3.77 4.81 6.19
C GLY A 24 5.17 5.08 6.77
N PRO A 25 5.55 4.34 7.83
CA PRO A 25 6.90 4.40 8.39
C PRO A 25 8.03 4.14 7.37
N ASP A 26 7.73 3.39 6.31
CA ASP A 26 8.64 3.03 5.21
C ASP A 26 8.92 4.17 4.21
N LYS A 27 8.18 5.28 4.30
CA LYS A 27 8.29 6.45 3.41
C LYS A 27 7.94 6.18 1.95
N ILE A 28 7.31 5.04 1.62
CA ILE A 28 6.85 4.76 0.26
C ILE A 28 5.54 5.51 0.02
N THR A 29 5.52 6.40 -0.96
CA THR A 29 4.32 7.17 -1.31
C THR A 29 3.47 6.46 -2.36
N ASN A 30 2.20 6.85 -2.47
CA ASN A 30 1.30 6.32 -3.50
C ASN A 30 1.81 6.63 -4.91
N GLU A 31 2.45 7.78 -5.11
CA GLU A 31 3.04 8.19 -6.38
C GLU A 31 4.22 7.29 -6.78
N MET A 32 5.05 6.87 -5.81
CA MET A 32 6.11 5.89 -6.07
C MET A 32 5.53 4.56 -6.54
N LEU A 33 4.43 4.11 -5.93
CA LEU A 33 3.72 2.89 -6.34
C LEU A 33 3.05 3.02 -7.70
N LYS A 34 2.49 4.19 -8.03
CA LYS A 34 1.89 4.44 -9.35
C LYS A 34 2.91 4.47 -10.48
N HIS A 35 4.09 5.04 -10.22
CA HIS A 35 5.14 5.24 -11.24
C HIS A 35 6.21 4.14 -11.27
N MET A 36 6.06 3.08 -10.48
CA MET A 36 7.01 1.98 -10.46
C MET A 36 7.03 1.20 -11.79
N GLY A 37 8.22 0.75 -12.20
CA GLY A 37 8.40 -0.02 -13.43
C GLY A 37 7.83 -1.44 -13.37
N PRO A 38 7.70 -2.12 -14.53
CA PRO A 38 7.05 -3.43 -14.64
C PRO A 38 7.73 -4.51 -13.78
N LYS A 39 9.06 -4.48 -13.64
CA LYS A 39 9.81 -5.40 -12.76
C LYS A 39 9.39 -5.28 -11.30
N ALA A 40 9.20 -4.04 -10.83
CA ALA A 40 8.74 -3.80 -9.47
C ALA A 40 7.29 -4.26 -9.30
N LYS A 41 6.42 -4.03 -10.28
CA LYS A 41 5.00 -4.46 -10.24
C LYS A 41 4.89 -5.98 -10.16
N SER A 42 5.70 -6.70 -10.93
CA SER A 42 5.80 -8.16 -10.88
C SER A 42 6.25 -8.67 -9.51
N LYS A 43 7.21 -7.99 -8.86
CA LYS A 43 7.62 -8.35 -7.50
C LYS A 43 6.53 -8.05 -6.46
N LEU A 44 5.83 -6.94 -6.61
CA LEU A 44 4.77 -6.51 -5.70
C LEU A 44 3.58 -7.49 -5.70
N ILE A 45 3.11 -7.90 -6.88
CA ILE A 45 2.03 -8.89 -6.96
C ILE A 45 2.45 -10.26 -6.43
N GLY A 46 3.71 -10.66 -6.66
CA GLY A 46 4.27 -11.88 -6.07
C GLY A 46 4.25 -11.83 -4.54
N LEU A 47 4.62 -10.69 -3.95
CA LEU A 47 4.59 -10.47 -2.51
C LEU A 47 3.16 -10.56 -1.95
N TYR A 48 2.18 -9.92 -2.60
CA TYR A 48 0.78 -10.00 -2.20
C TYR A 48 0.22 -11.43 -2.31
N ASN A 49 0.52 -12.14 -3.39
CA ASN A 49 0.06 -13.52 -3.58
C ASN A 49 0.70 -14.49 -2.58
N ASN A 50 1.96 -14.30 -2.22
CA ASN A 50 2.59 -15.07 -1.16
C ASN A 50 1.90 -14.82 0.18
N SER A 51 1.68 -13.54 0.54
CA SER A 51 0.94 -13.18 1.76
C SER A 51 -0.46 -13.81 1.78
N TRP A 52 -1.19 -13.77 0.67
CA TRP A 52 -2.52 -14.34 0.52
C TRP A 52 -2.52 -15.87 0.69
N LYS A 53 -1.60 -16.56 0.00
CA LYS A 53 -1.44 -18.01 0.04
C LYS A 53 -1.14 -18.48 1.47
N GLU A 54 -0.14 -17.90 2.11
CA GLU A 54 0.29 -18.28 3.46
C GLU A 54 -0.70 -17.79 4.55
N GLY A 55 -1.56 -16.82 4.24
CA GLY A 55 -2.46 -16.22 5.21
C GLY A 55 -1.73 -15.36 6.25
N ILE A 56 -0.53 -14.88 5.91
CA ILE A 56 0.32 -14.09 6.79
C ILE A 56 0.47 -12.68 6.24
N VAL A 57 0.04 -11.68 7.01
CA VAL A 57 0.28 -10.27 6.70
C VAL A 57 1.56 -9.82 7.39
N PRO A 58 2.55 -9.27 6.64
CA PRO A 58 3.79 -8.75 7.22
C PRO A 58 3.51 -7.78 8.37
N LYS A 59 4.26 -7.89 9.47
CA LYS A 59 4.12 -7.00 10.62
C LYS A 59 4.23 -5.52 10.22
N LYS A 60 5.20 -5.18 9.36
CA LYS A 60 5.41 -3.81 8.85
C LYS A 60 4.19 -3.22 8.16
N TRP A 61 3.36 -4.02 7.49
CA TRP A 61 2.13 -3.51 6.84
C TRP A 61 1.03 -3.12 7.84
N ARG A 62 1.15 -3.57 9.08
CA ARG A 62 0.23 -3.26 10.18
C ARG A 62 0.73 -2.11 11.06
N GLU A 63 1.89 -1.53 10.74
CA GLU A 63 2.48 -0.43 11.48
C GLU A 63 2.06 0.92 10.86
N ALA A 64 1.70 1.89 11.71
CA ALA A 64 1.31 3.23 11.28
C ALA A 64 1.88 4.29 12.22
N VAL A 65 2.16 5.48 11.69
CA VAL A 65 2.56 6.64 12.49
C VAL A 65 1.29 7.40 12.88
N MET A 66 1.02 7.48 14.18
CA MET A 66 -0.09 8.26 14.73
C MET A 66 0.36 9.68 15.02
N VAL A 67 -0.21 10.66 14.30
CA VAL A 67 0.02 12.09 14.54
C VAL A 67 -1.31 12.72 14.92
N PRO A 68 -1.48 13.21 16.17
CA PRO A 68 -2.70 13.90 16.56
C PRO A 68 -2.80 15.24 15.83
N ILE A 69 -3.94 15.47 15.17
CA ILE A 69 -4.24 16.73 14.48
C ILE A 69 -5.39 17.43 15.21
N TYR A 70 -5.14 18.66 15.64
CA TYR A 70 -6.18 19.49 16.26
C TYR A 70 -7.25 19.83 15.23
N LYS A 71 -8.52 19.69 15.62
CA LYS A 71 -9.64 20.16 14.80
C LYS A 71 -9.63 21.68 14.76
N LYS A 72 -10.06 22.25 13.63
CA LYS A 72 -10.20 23.69 13.44
C LYS A 72 -11.05 24.30 14.57
N GLY A 73 -10.54 25.36 15.21
CA GLY A 73 -11.23 26.07 16.29
C GLY A 73 -10.97 25.55 17.71
N LYS A 74 -10.10 24.55 17.89
CA LYS A 74 -9.54 24.21 19.21
C LYS A 74 -8.11 24.73 19.28
N GLU A 75 -7.83 25.58 20.26
CA GLU A 75 -6.48 26.08 20.55
C GLU A 75 -5.63 24.97 21.17
N ARG A 76 -4.30 25.17 21.12
CA ARG A 76 -3.29 24.21 21.60
C ARG A 76 -3.32 24.04 23.11
#